data_AF-A0A530QET2-F1
#
_entry.id   AF-A0A530QET2-F1
#
_cell.length_a   1.000
_cell.length_b   1.000
_cell.length_c   1.000
_cell.angle_alpha   90.00
_cell.angle_beta   90.00
_cell.angle_gamma   90.00
#
_symmetry.space_group_name_H-M   'P 1'
#
loop_
_entity.id
_entity.type
_entity.pdbx_description
1 polymer ?
#
loop_
_entity_poly.entity_id
_entity_poly.type
_entity_poly.pdbx_seq_one_letter_code
_entity_poly.pdbx_strand_id
1 'polypeptide(L)'
;FVFIPGPATLLTVARATSSGTKVGIATGAGIAAGDIFHTVMAMVGISAIIATSAMLFSIVKYIGAAYLVYLGIRAIIEKTSTDPAAGALAI
;
A
#
# COMPACT_ATOMS: atom_id res chain seq x y z
N PHE A 1 -11.88 11.74 -4.46
CA PHE A 1 -12.62 10.81 -3.59
C PHE A 1 -11.87 10.44 -2.30
N VAL A 2 -11.25 11.40 -1.59
CA VAL A 2 -10.69 11.14 -0.25
C VAL A 2 -11.08 12.33 0.62
N PHE A 3 -12.20 12.22 1.31
CA PHE A 3 -12.64 13.22 2.28
C PHE A 3 -12.49 12.71 3.72
N ILE A 4 -12.37 11.38 3.91
CA ILE A 4 -12.29 10.77 5.23
C ILE A 4 -10.89 10.15 5.35
N PRO A 5 -10.01 10.72 6.20
CA PRO A 5 -8.73 10.12 6.51
C PRO A 5 -8.95 8.74 7.14
N GLY A 6 -8.11 7.76 6.81
CA GLY A 6 -8.18 6.42 7.42
C GLY A 6 -7.84 6.43 8.91
N PRO A 7 -8.15 5.35 9.66
CA PRO A 7 -7.95 5.29 11.12
C PRO A 7 -6.51 5.60 11.57
N ALA A 8 -5.51 5.06 10.86
CA ALA A 8 -4.09 5.32 11.15
C ALA A 8 -3.71 6.80 10.98
N THR A 9 -4.24 7.46 9.95
CA THR A 9 -4.00 8.89 9.70
C THR A 9 -4.71 9.76 10.73
N LEU A 10 -5.95 9.43 11.11
CA LEU A 10 -6.68 10.13 12.18
C LEU A 10 -5.95 10.02 13.52
N LEU A 11 -5.49 8.81 13.87
CA LEU A 11 -4.73 8.59 15.10
C LEU A 11 -3.45 9.42 15.12
N THR A 12 -2.70 9.41 14.01
CA THR A 12 -1.45 10.17 13.88
C THR A 12 -1.69 11.67 14.01
N VAL A 13 -2.71 12.20 13.34
CA VAL A 13 -3.10 13.61 13.42
C VAL A 13 -3.57 13.96 14.83
N ALA A 14 -4.44 13.14 15.44
CA ALA A 14 -4.92 13.35 16.81
C ALA A 14 -3.76 13.37 17.82
N ARG A 15 -2.76 12.51 17.67
CA ARG A 15 -1.56 12.49 18.51
C ARG A 15 -0.65 13.69 18.25
N ALA A 16 -0.52 14.12 17.00
CA ALA A 16 0.21 15.32 16.64
C ALA A 16 -0.42 16.59 17.23
N THR A 17 -1.74 16.71 17.18
CA THR A 17 -2.47 17.89 17.68
C THR A 17 -2.62 17.91 19.20
N SER A 18 -2.81 16.74 19.85
CA SER A 18 -2.97 16.66 21.31
C SER A 18 -1.64 16.64 22.07
N SER A 19 -0.63 15.98 21.53
CA SER A 19 0.63 15.67 22.23
C SER A 19 1.87 16.24 21.54
N GLY A 20 1.68 17.03 20.47
CA GLY A 20 2.73 17.69 19.71
C GLY A 20 3.26 16.89 18.53
N THR A 21 3.84 17.60 17.56
CA THR A 21 4.30 17.05 16.27
C THR A 21 5.30 15.91 16.43
N LYS A 22 6.20 15.97 17.42
CA LYS A 22 7.17 14.88 17.68
C LYS A 22 6.48 13.56 18.04
N VAL A 23 5.40 13.61 18.83
CA VAL A 23 4.61 12.43 19.21
C VAL A 23 3.81 11.92 18.02
N GLY A 24 3.31 12.84 17.17
CA GLY A 24 2.70 12.49 15.88
C GLY A 24 3.66 11.71 14.98
N ILE A 25 4.88 12.22 14.78
CA ILE A 25 5.92 11.55 13.98
C ILE A 25 6.27 10.18 14.57
N ALA A 26 6.46 10.08 15.89
CA ALA A 26 6.72 8.80 16.55
C ALA A 26 5.56 7.81 16.39
N THR A 27 4.31 8.30 16.41
CA THR A 27 3.11 7.47 16.18
C THR A 27 3.08 6.94 14.74
N GLY A 28 3.28 7.81 13.75
CA GLY A 28 3.34 7.41 12.34
C GLY A 28 4.49 6.44 12.06
N ALA A 29 5.67 6.69 12.63
CA ALA A 29 6.82 5.79 12.52
C ALA A 29 6.54 4.41 13.13
N GLY A 30 5.86 4.36 14.28
CA GLY A 30 5.45 3.11 14.92
C GLY A 30 4.46 2.32 14.07
N ILE A 31 3.48 3.00 13.46
CA ILE A 31 2.53 2.36 12.53
C ILE A 31 3.28 1.79 11.33
N ALA A 32 4.13 2.59 10.68
CA ALA A 32 4.91 2.15 9.52
C ALA A 32 5.82 0.96 9.86
N ALA A 33 6.49 0.99 11.02
CA ALA A 33 7.32 -0.12 11.48
C ALA A 33 6.49 -1.40 11.73
N GLY A 34 5.30 -1.24 12.33
CA GLY A 34 4.34 -2.32 12.52
C GLY A 34 3.88 -2.94 11.20
N ASP A 35 3.53 -2.10 10.22
CA ASP A 35 3.10 -2.54 8.89
C ASP A 35 4.22 -3.29 8.16
N ILE A 36 5.46 -2.81 8.25
CA ILE A 36 6.62 -3.51 7.70
C ILE A 36 6.77 -4.88 8.35
N PHE A 37 6.77 -4.94 9.69
CA PHE A 37 6.93 -6.19 10.41
C PHE A 37 5.81 -7.19 10.10
N HIS A 38 4.57 -6.72 10.08
CA HIS A 38 3.40 -7.52 9.72
C HIS A 38 3.53 -8.07 8.28
N THR A 39 3.89 -7.21 7.34
CA THR A 39 4.05 -7.58 5.92
C THR A 39 5.17 -8.60 5.75
N VAL A 40 6.31 -8.42 6.42
CA VAL A 40 7.43 -9.38 6.38
C VAL A 40 6.99 -10.73 6.95
N MET A 41 6.31 -10.74 8.11
CA MET A 41 5.77 -11.97 8.70
C MET A 41 4.80 -12.69 7.76
N ALA A 42 3.89 -11.94 7.12
CA ALA A 42 2.96 -12.50 6.15
C ALA A 42 3.68 -13.08 4.93
N MET A 43 4.65 -12.35 4.37
CA MET A 43 5.45 -12.80 3.23
C MET A 43 6.25 -14.07 3.54
N VAL A 44 6.93 -14.11 4.70
CA VAL A 44 7.69 -15.28 5.15
C VAL A 44 6.77 -16.47 5.37
N GLY A 45 5.63 -16.28 6.04
CA GLY A 45 4.65 -17.34 6.29
C GLY A 45 4.08 -17.93 5.01
N ILE A 46 3.62 -17.08 4.09
CA ILE A 46 3.10 -17.52 2.78
C ILE A 46 4.20 -18.24 1.99
N SER A 47 5.43 -17.71 1.97
CA SER A 47 6.55 -18.33 1.25
C SER A 47 6.89 -19.71 1.79
N ALA A 48 6.87 -19.90 3.11
CA ALA A 48 7.10 -21.20 3.75
C ALA A 48 6.03 -22.23 3.36
N ILE A 49 4.76 -21.84 3.32
CA ILE A 49 3.65 -22.71 2.91
C ILE A 49 3.77 -23.08 1.42
N ILE A 50 4.15 -22.13 0.58
CA ILE A 50 4.34 -22.39 -0.85
C ILE A 50 5.55 -23.31 -1.09
N ALA A 51 6.63 -23.16 -0.32
CA ALA A 51 7.83 -23.98 -0.46
C ALA A 51 7.59 -25.47 -0.18
N THR A 52 6.61 -25.81 0.66
CA THR A 52 6.26 -27.21 0.95
C THR A 52 5.34 -27.86 -0.11
N SER A 53 4.62 -27.07 -0.94
CA SER A 53 3.61 -27.60 -1.87
C SER A 53 3.74 -27.08 -3.30
N ALA A 54 4.08 -27.98 -4.23
CA ALA A 54 4.18 -27.68 -5.66
C ALA A 54 2.83 -27.27 -6.29
N MET A 55 1.71 -27.83 -5.82
CA MET A 55 0.38 -27.47 -6.29
C MET A 55 0.06 -26.02 -5.90
N LEU A 56 0.32 -25.64 -4.65
CA LEU A 56 0.01 -24.31 -4.15
C LEU A 56 0.88 -23.23 -4.84
N PHE A 57 2.17 -23.52 -5.05
CA PHE A 57 3.05 -22.70 -5.88
C PHE A 57 2.46 -22.46 -7.28
N SER A 58 1.98 -23.52 -7.93
CA SER A 58 1.42 -23.43 -9.28
C SER A 58 0.15 -22.57 -9.32
N ILE A 59 -0.75 -22.72 -8.34
CA ILE A 59 -1.97 -21.91 -8.23
C ILE A 59 -1.61 -20.43 -8.08
N VAL A 60 -0.76 -20.10 -7.11
CA VAL A 60 -0.35 -18.71 -6.84
C VAL A 60 0.35 -18.10 -8.06
N LYS A 61 1.21 -18.87 -8.74
CA LYS A 61 1.88 -18.45 -9.98
C LYS A 61 0.89 -18.03 -11.06
N TYR A 62 -0.11 -18.86 -11.35
CA TYR A 62 -1.09 -18.56 -12.39
C TYR A 62 -2.04 -17.42 -12.01
N ILE A 63 -2.46 -17.33 -10.74
CA ILE A 63 -3.25 -16.21 -10.23
C ILE A 63 -2.49 -14.89 -10.38
N GLY A 64 -1.23 -14.86 -9.95
CA GLY A 64 -0.37 -13.68 -10.08
C GLY A 64 -0.19 -13.25 -11.53
N ALA A 65 0.07 -14.21 -12.43
CA ALA A 65 0.17 -13.94 -13.87
C ALA A 65 -1.12 -13.35 -14.44
N ALA A 66 -2.29 -13.92 -14.11
CA ALA A 66 -3.59 -13.40 -14.55
C ALA A 66 -3.84 -11.98 -14.04
N TYR A 67 -3.49 -11.69 -12.78
CA TYR A 67 -3.64 -10.35 -12.20
C TYR A 67 -2.72 -9.32 -12.87
N LEU A 68 -1.48 -9.67 -13.19
CA LEU A 68 -0.56 -8.79 -13.93
C LEU A 68 -1.04 -8.54 -15.36
N VAL A 69 -1.57 -9.55 -16.05
CA VAL A 69 -2.19 -9.37 -17.38
C VAL A 69 -3.37 -8.40 -17.29
N TYR A 70 -4.24 -8.57 -16.29
CA TYR A 70 -5.35 -7.64 -16.04
C TYR A 70 -4.86 -6.22 -15.77
N LEU A 71 -3.88 -6.02 -14.88
CA LEU A 71 -3.31 -4.70 -14.61
C LEU A 71 -2.64 -4.10 -15.84
N GLY A 72 -1.94 -4.89 -16.64
CA GLY A 72 -1.31 -4.44 -17.88
C GLY A 72 -2.34 -3.99 -18.92
N ILE A 73 -3.39 -4.79 -19.15
CA ILE A 73 -4.50 -4.42 -20.04
C ILE A 73 -5.19 -3.15 -19.52
N ARG A 74 -5.48 -3.08 -18.22
CA ARG A 74 -6.10 -1.90 -17.61
C ARG A 74 -5.23 -0.66 -17.76
N ALA A 75 -3.91 -0.76 -17.56
CA ALA A 75 -2.99 0.35 -17.72
C ALA A 75 -2.90 0.87 -19.17
N ILE A 76 -3.08 0.00 -20.17
CA ILE A 76 -3.13 0.39 -21.59
C ILE A 76 -4.49 1.04 -21.94
N ILE A 77 -5.59 0.53 -21.36
CA ILE A 77 -6.95 1.04 -21.60
C ILE A 77 -7.18 2.37 -20.85
N GLU A 78 -6.58 2.55 -19.67
CA GLU A 78 -6.58 3.82 -18.94
C GLU A 78 -5.71 4.84 -19.70
N LYS A 79 -6.35 5.60 -20.60
CA LYS A 79 -5.78 6.83 -21.16
C LYS A 79 -5.38 7.74 -19.99
N THR A 80 -4.08 7.89 -19.79
CA THR A 80 -3.52 8.88 -18.88
C THR A 80 -4.13 10.23 -19.23
N SER A 81 -5.04 10.72 -18.39
CA SER A 81 -5.42 12.13 -18.40
C SER A 81 -4.30 12.86 -17.67
N THR A 82 -3.14 12.92 -18.30
CA THR A 82 -2.13 13.92 -17.99
C THR A 82 -2.73 15.24 -18.42
N ASP A 83 -3.40 15.94 -17.50
CA ASP A 83 -3.61 17.37 -17.64
C ASP A 83 -2.32 18.08 -17.20
N PRO A 84 -1.52 18.64 -18.12
CA PRO A 84 -0.30 19.35 -17.80
C PRO A 84 -0.55 20.77 -17.27
N ALA A 85 -1.82 21.23 -17.20
CA ALA A 85 -2.15 22.61 -16.85
C ALA A 85 -2.23 22.90 -15.34
N ALA A 86 -2.31 21.88 -14.46
CA ALA A 86 -2.54 22.08 -13.02
C ALA A 86 -1.30 22.44 -12.18
N GLY A 87 -0.08 22.20 -12.68
CA GLY A 87 1.16 22.44 -11.92
C GLY A 87 1.93 23.73 -12.28
N ALA A 88 1.69 24.29 -13.47
CA ALA A 88 2.45 25.45 -13.98
C ALA A 88 1.77 26.80 -13.68
N LEU A 89 0.54 26.81 -13.16
CA LEU A 89 -0.25 28.02 -12.89
C LEU A 89 -0.37 28.37 -11.39
N ALA A 90 0.42 27.74 -10.51
CA ALA A 90 0.44 28.04 -9.07
C ALA A 90 1.81 28.54 -8.58
N ILE A 91 2.57 29.20 -9.46
CA ILE A 91 3.54 30.25 -9.06
C ILE A 91 2.78 31.54 -8.73
#